data_AF-A0A3D2E3V3-F1
#
_entry.id   AF-A0A3D2E3V3-F1
#
_cell.length_a   1.000
_cell.length_b   1.000
_cell.length_c   1.000
_cell.angle_alpha   90.00
_cell.angle_beta   90.00
_cell.angle_gamma   90.00
#
_symmetry.space_group_name_H-M   'P 1'
#
loop_
_entity.id
_entity.type
_entity.pdbx_description
1 polymer ?
#
loop_
_entity_poly.entity_id
_entity_poly.type
_entity_poly.pdbx_seq_one_letter_code
_entity_poly.pdbx_strand_id
1 'polypeptide(L)'
;MQRTCDICGDREATLFESVIIDNNPVEYGYCRECYENALKCGKNPHEEANFRLSRRDKECRICGYTVEDFEKNFLFGCANCYSQMRKIALDAASKAQGVNAEFLHAHAPKNTVSTILDLKGRGAYEGGNYNRGGNFERFGESDLQSRPSDLQSRPNGELLKSAKDCTINELVKNNVVSSRVRLARNVTGLEFPRNIKTTDQRVVDLMNGAYAAAQGVFEARLLPMNKLKKEQKKALIERHLLSLALANNTQNGAAIVEGDKKFGISVMINEEDHIREQCVEEGFNLKRAYERLRVYDERLLHALPIAYDPQLGFLTACPTNLGTGMRASCMLFLPALKRAGAIEDALKTFKSEFGLTVRGVYGEGSEAAYDMYQISNSRTLGVSEDEIILQVEQAVARMCYCERVALEKLVKERQTELLDGISRSYAVLKGAYALTAQELMKLLVDVKIGVILGILPIKSTAITDEMIWACSASSLQILTNGSSKEDSDKMRARIVRELLAEEK
;
A
#
# COMPACT_ATOMS: atom_id res chain seq x y z
N MET A 1 9.86 -26.89 -36.16
CA MET A 1 9.53 -26.48 -34.79
C MET A 1 9.88 -27.68 -33.91
N GLN A 2 10.90 -27.59 -33.06
CA GLN A 2 11.26 -28.71 -32.17
C GLN A 2 10.08 -29.00 -31.23
N ARG A 3 9.63 -30.26 -31.22
CA ARG A 3 8.53 -30.71 -30.35
C ARG A 3 9.03 -30.71 -28.92
N THR A 4 8.25 -30.14 -28.00
CA THR A 4 8.55 -30.14 -26.56
C THR A 4 8.04 -31.41 -25.90
N CYS A 5 8.67 -31.82 -24.79
CA CYS A 5 8.27 -32.97 -24.00
C CYS A 5 6.83 -32.84 -23.48
N ASP A 6 6.01 -33.87 -23.65
CA ASP A 6 4.60 -33.88 -23.27
C ASP A 6 4.38 -33.99 -21.76
N ILE A 7 5.38 -34.46 -21.00
CA ILE A 7 5.37 -34.48 -19.53
C ILE A 7 5.77 -33.11 -18.96
N CYS A 8 6.96 -32.59 -19.28
CA CYS A 8 7.46 -31.34 -18.67
C CYS A 8 7.14 -30.08 -19.45
N GLY A 9 6.77 -30.13 -20.73
CA GLY A 9 6.48 -28.95 -21.55
C GLY A 9 7.66 -28.02 -21.87
N ASP A 10 8.78 -28.12 -21.14
CA ASP A 10 9.86 -27.12 -21.17
C ASP A 10 11.08 -27.56 -21.97
N ARG A 11 11.36 -28.88 -22.00
CA ARG A 11 12.54 -29.45 -22.67
C ARG A 11 12.19 -30.00 -24.04
N GLU A 12 13.17 -30.02 -24.92
CA GLU A 12 13.05 -30.68 -26.23
C GLU A 12 12.72 -32.17 -26.05
N ALA A 13 11.77 -32.66 -26.85
CA ALA A 13 11.47 -34.08 -26.94
C ALA A 13 12.56 -34.76 -27.78
N THR A 14 13.27 -35.71 -27.15
CA THR A 14 14.32 -36.52 -27.78
C THR A 14 13.92 -37.98 -27.95
N LEU A 15 12.78 -38.39 -27.37
CA LEU A 15 12.20 -39.72 -27.42
C LEU A 15 10.74 -39.61 -27.84
N PHE A 16 10.24 -40.58 -28.62
CA PHE A 16 8.86 -40.58 -29.09
C PHE A 16 8.25 -41.98 -28.93
N GLU A 17 6.98 -42.03 -28.52
CA GLU A 17 6.21 -43.27 -28.30
C GLU A 17 4.83 -43.11 -28.95
N SER A 18 4.38 -44.13 -29.68
CA SER A 18 3.04 -44.15 -30.30
C SER A 18 2.16 -45.17 -29.61
N VAL A 19 1.02 -44.72 -29.09
CA VAL A 19 0.08 -45.53 -28.29
C VAL A 19 -1.32 -45.42 -28.90
N ILE A 20 -2.04 -46.54 -28.98
CA ILE A 20 -3.42 -46.54 -29.49
C ILE A 20 -4.36 -46.23 -28.33
N ILE A 21 -5.10 -45.12 -28.43
CA ILE A 21 -6.12 -44.68 -27.46
C ILE A 21 -7.43 -44.49 -28.23
N ASP A 22 -8.50 -45.18 -27.80
CA ASP A 22 -9.82 -45.14 -28.44
C ASP A 22 -9.76 -45.38 -29.96
N ASN A 23 -9.01 -46.41 -30.39
CA ASN A 23 -8.73 -46.77 -31.80
C ASN A 23 -7.98 -45.71 -32.63
N ASN A 24 -7.45 -44.66 -32.00
CA ASN A 24 -6.64 -43.64 -32.67
C ASN A 24 -5.18 -43.72 -32.21
N PRO A 25 -4.20 -43.70 -33.12
CA PRO A 25 -2.80 -43.61 -32.75
C PRO A 25 -2.49 -42.20 -32.22
N VAL A 26 -2.00 -42.13 -30.98
CA VAL A 26 -1.54 -40.91 -30.34
C VAL A 26 -0.02 -41.02 -30.15
N GLU A 27 0.73 -40.10 -30.75
CA GLU A 27 2.18 -40.01 -30.57
C GLU A 27 2.48 -39.06 -29.40
N TYR A 28 3.36 -39.46 -28.49
CA TYR A 28 3.87 -38.68 -27.36
C TYR A 28 5.36 -38.43 -27.54
N GLY A 29 5.82 -37.23 -27.18
CA GLY A 29 7.24 -36.84 -27.18
C GLY A 29 7.77 -36.64 -25.75
N TYR A 30 8.99 -37.07 -25.45
CA TYR A 30 9.60 -36.97 -24.12
C TYR A 30 11.03 -36.46 -24.17
N CYS A 31 11.42 -35.65 -23.19
CA CYS A 31 12.84 -35.49 -22.88
C CYS A 31 13.32 -36.71 -22.11
N ARG A 32 14.60 -37.07 -22.28
CA ARG A 32 15.21 -38.26 -21.65
C ARG A 32 14.96 -38.32 -20.13
N GLU A 33 15.13 -37.20 -19.43
CA GLU A 33 14.99 -37.14 -17.97
C GLU A 33 13.57 -37.44 -17.49
N CYS A 34 12.54 -36.90 -18.15
CA CYS A 34 11.15 -37.18 -17.78
C CYS A 34 10.74 -38.63 -18.06
N TYR A 35 11.22 -39.18 -19.17
CA TYR A 35 10.94 -40.57 -19.54
C TYR A 35 11.54 -41.54 -18.51
N GLU A 36 12.83 -41.36 -18.18
CA GLU A 36 13.52 -42.18 -17.20
C GLU A 36 12.93 -42.03 -15.79
N ASN A 37 12.55 -40.81 -15.38
CA ASN A 37 11.94 -40.59 -14.06
C ASN A 37 10.55 -41.24 -13.95
N ALA A 38 9.73 -41.19 -15.00
CA ALA A 38 8.43 -41.86 -15.01
C ALA A 38 8.60 -43.37 -14.77
N LEU A 39 9.52 -44.01 -15.50
CA LEU A 39 9.85 -45.43 -15.34
C LEU A 39 10.39 -45.75 -13.94
N LYS A 40 11.30 -44.93 -13.41
CA LYS A 40 11.85 -45.10 -12.04
C LYS A 40 10.77 -45.03 -10.96
N CYS A 41 9.73 -44.23 -11.16
CA CYS A 41 8.59 -44.12 -10.25
C CYS A 41 7.51 -45.18 -10.49
N GLY A 42 7.74 -46.17 -11.37
CA GLY A 42 6.76 -47.20 -11.69
C GLY A 42 5.55 -46.69 -12.47
N LYS A 43 5.65 -45.52 -13.10
CA LYS A 43 4.58 -44.92 -13.90
C LYS A 43 4.81 -45.19 -15.39
N ASN A 44 3.73 -45.40 -16.13
CA ASN A 44 3.80 -45.48 -17.58
C ASN A 44 4.01 -44.06 -18.17
N PRO A 45 5.06 -43.83 -18.99
CA PRO A 45 5.34 -42.51 -19.57
C PRO A 45 4.17 -41.90 -20.35
N HIS A 46 3.40 -42.67 -21.13
CA HIS A 46 2.26 -42.12 -21.87
C HIS A 46 1.05 -41.81 -20.97
N GLU A 47 0.81 -42.58 -19.91
CA GLU A 47 -0.25 -42.27 -18.93
C GLU A 47 0.09 -40.99 -18.16
N GLU A 48 1.34 -40.84 -17.72
CA GLU A 48 1.81 -39.60 -17.08
C GLU A 48 1.75 -38.43 -18.06
N ALA A 49 2.13 -38.61 -19.33
CA ALA A 49 2.00 -37.56 -20.34
C ALA A 49 0.54 -37.16 -20.57
N ASN A 50 -0.37 -38.13 -20.73
CA ASN A 50 -1.80 -37.86 -20.92
C ASN A 50 -2.40 -37.15 -19.70
N PHE A 51 -2.06 -37.60 -18.49
CA PHE A 51 -2.44 -36.93 -17.25
C PHE A 51 -1.93 -35.47 -17.21
N ARG A 52 -0.66 -35.22 -17.53
CA ARG A 52 -0.07 -33.87 -17.54
C ARG A 52 -0.63 -32.99 -18.65
N LEU A 53 -0.95 -33.54 -19.81
CA LEU A 53 -1.60 -32.86 -20.93
C LEU A 53 -3.03 -32.46 -20.55
N SER A 54 -3.79 -33.34 -19.90
CA SER A 54 -5.17 -33.07 -19.47
C SER A 54 -5.30 -31.90 -18.48
N ARG A 55 -4.23 -31.67 -17.69
CA ARG A 55 -4.10 -30.60 -16.68
C ARG A 55 -3.26 -29.40 -17.15
N ARG A 56 -2.70 -29.46 -18.36
CA ARG A 56 -1.91 -28.35 -18.92
C ARG A 56 -2.79 -27.11 -18.99
N ASP A 57 -2.23 -25.98 -18.56
CA ASP A 57 -2.92 -24.68 -18.45
C ASP A 57 -4.11 -24.63 -17.47
N LYS A 58 -4.37 -25.72 -16.71
CA LYS A 58 -5.44 -25.82 -15.71
C LYS A 58 -4.93 -25.92 -14.27
N GLU A 59 -3.67 -26.33 -14.09
CA GLU A 59 -3.05 -26.49 -12.78
C GLU A 59 -1.56 -26.13 -12.85
N CYS A 60 -1.09 -25.39 -11.85
CA CYS A 60 0.32 -25.12 -11.69
C CYS A 60 1.07 -26.36 -11.17
N ARG A 61 2.02 -26.84 -11.95
CA ARG A 61 2.83 -28.03 -11.64
C ARG A 61 3.75 -27.87 -10.42
N ILE A 62 4.00 -26.62 -10.00
CA ILE A 62 4.89 -26.31 -8.89
C ILE A 62 4.14 -26.29 -7.55
N CYS A 63 3.01 -25.59 -7.48
CA CYS A 63 2.27 -25.41 -6.24
C CYS A 63 0.93 -26.19 -6.18
N GLY A 64 0.56 -26.87 -7.28
CA GLY A 64 -0.71 -27.58 -7.42
C GLY A 64 -1.93 -26.67 -7.54
N TYR A 65 -1.76 -25.35 -7.63
CA TYR A 65 -2.85 -24.37 -7.65
C TYR A 65 -3.60 -24.44 -8.99
N THR A 66 -4.92 -24.59 -8.93
CA THR A 66 -5.75 -24.78 -10.12
C THR A 66 -6.40 -23.48 -10.62
N VAL A 67 -6.96 -23.53 -11.83
CA VAL A 67 -7.80 -22.45 -12.36
C VAL A 67 -9.06 -22.25 -11.51
N GLU A 68 -9.66 -23.32 -11.00
CA GLU A 68 -10.83 -23.24 -10.11
C GLU A 68 -10.48 -22.52 -8.80
N ASP A 69 -9.29 -22.81 -8.24
CA ASP A 69 -8.79 -22.09 -7.06
C ASP A 69 -8.62 -20.59 -7.35
N PHE A 70 -8.11 -20.26 -8.54
CA PHE A 70 -7.97 -18.87 -8.98
C PHE A 70 -9.33 -18.19 -9.17
N GLU A 71 -10.29 -18.83 -9.85
CA GLU A 71 -11.63 -18.26 -10.07
C GLU A 71 -12.37 -18.00 -8.76
N LYS A 72 -12.17 -18.85 -7.75
CA LYS A 72 -12.76 -18.69 -6.42
C LYS A 72 -12.15 -17.54 -5.61
N ASN A 73 -10.84 -17.35 -5.70
CA ASN A 73 -10.10 -16.45 -4.79
C ASN A 73 -9.58 -15.18 -5.46
N PHE A 74 -9.48 -15.16 -6.79
CA PHE A 74 -8.81 -14.16 -7.61
C PHE A 74 -7.35 -13.90 -7.20
N LEU A 75 -6.68 -14.92 -6.66
CA LEU A 75 -5.29 -14.90 -6.23
C LEU A 75 -4.54 -16.07 -6.85
N PHE A 76 -3.31 -15.85 -7.29
CA PHE A 76 -2.44 -16.91 -7.76
C PHE A 76 -1.74 -17.63 -6.59
N GLY A 77 -1.27 -18.86 -6.83
CA GLY A 77 -0.59 -19.67 -5.81
C GLY A 77 0.93 -19.49 -5.76
N CYS A 78 1.57 -19.14 -6.88
CA CYS A 78 3.01 -18.85 -6.94
C CYS A 78 3.37 -18.09 -8.24
N ALA A 79 4.62 -17.66 -8.36
CA ALA A 79 5.12 -17.00 -9.57
C ALA A 79 4.97 -17.85 -10.85
N ASN A 80 5.14 -19.17 -10.75
CA ASN A 80 5.03 -20.09 -11.91
C ASN A 80 3.59 -20.23 -12.44
N CYS A 81 2.58 -19.84 -11.66
CA CYS A 81 1.20 -19.79 -12.14
C CYS A 81 1.07 -18.85 -13.35
N TYR A 82 1.84 -17.75 -13.39
CA TYR A 82 1.76 -16.74 -14.44
C TYR A 82 2.24 -17.22 -15.81
N SER A 83 3.25 -18.08 -15.85
CA SER A 83 3.73 -18.69 -17.09
C SER A 83 2.91 -19.91 -17.49
N GLN A 84 2.52 -20.74 -16.53
CA GLN A 84 1.79 -21.99 -16.81
C GLN A 84 0.30 -21.80 -17.07
N MET A 85 -0.30 -20.70 -16.63
CA MET A 85 -1.71 -20.34 -16.90
C MET A 85 -1.75 -18.98 -17.60
N ARG A 86 -0.89 -18.78 -18.60
CA ARG A 86 -0.58 -17.45 -19.17
C ARG A 86 -1.79 -16.68 -19.67
N LYS A 87 -2.72 -17.35 -20.37
CA LYS A 87 -3.92 -16.71 -20.89
C LYS A 87 -4.77 -16.13 -19.75
N ILE A 88 -5.01 -16.92 -18.70
CA ILE A 88 -5.78 -16.50 -17.52
C ILE A 88 -5.07 -15.36 -16.79
N ALA A 89 -3.74 -15.44 -16.66
CA ALA A 89 -2.96 -14.37 -16.06
C ALA A 89 -3.07 -13.04 -16.82
N LEU A 90 -2.96 -13.06 -18.15
CA LEU A 90 -3.11 -11.86 -18.99
C LEU A 90 -4.54 -11.31 -18.94
N ASP A 91 -5.56 -12.18 -19.04
CA ASP A 91 -6.97 -11.79 -18.95
C ASP A 91 -7.31 -11.19 -17.58
N ALA A 92 -6.79 -11.78 -16.50
CA ALA A 92 -6.96 -11.28 -15.14
C ALA A 92 -6.28 -9.93 -14.93
N ALA A 93 -5.04 -9.77 -15.41
CA ALA A 93 -4.32 -8.50 -15.36
C ALA A 93 -5.07 -7.40 -16.13
N SER A 94 -5.51 -7.74 -17.34
CA SER A 94 -6.31 -6.86 -18.21
C SER A 94 -7.58 -6.38 -17.51
N LYS A 95 -8.36 -7.31 -16.97
CA LYS A 95 -9.63 -7.03 -16.29
C LYS A 95 -9.42 -6.22 -15.02
N ALA A 96 -8.41 -6.56 -14.22
CA ALA A 96 -8.16 -5.94 -12.92
C ALA A 96 -7.62 -4.51 -13.04
N GLN A 97 -6.86 -4.22 -14.08
CA GLN A 97 -6.14 -2.95 -14.26
C GLN A 97 -6.73 -2.06 -15.35
N GLY A 98 -7.76 -2.53 -16.07
CA GLY A 98 -8.40 -1.79 -17.16
C GLY A 98 -7.48 -1.58 -18.37
N VAL A 99 -6.57 -2.52 -18.64
CA VAL A 99 -5.61 -2.46 -19.76
C VAL A 99 -5.93 -3.53 -20.78
N ASN A 100 -5.85 -3.24 -22.08
CA ASN A 100 -6.03 -4.25 -23.13
C ASN A 100 -4.69 -4.94 -23.50
N ALA A 101 -4.74 -6.02 -24.29
CA ALA A 101 -3.56 -6.78 -24.69
C ALA A 101 -2.55 -5.93 -25.48
N GLU A 102 -3.03 -5.09 -26.41
CA GLU A 102 -2.20 -4.16 -27.18
C GLU A 102 -1.45 -3.18 -26.28
N PHE A 103 -2.13 -2.65 -25.25
CA PHE A 103 -1.54 -1.78 -24.26
C PHE A 103 -0.42 -2.51 -23.49
N LEU A 104 -0.65 -3.74 -23.04
CA LEU A 104 0.35 -4.55 -22.34
C LEU A 104 1.59 -4.84 -23.20
N HIS A 105 1.41 -5.02 -24.51
CA HIS A 105 2.53 -5.19 -25.43
C HIS A 105 3.30 -3.88 -25.68
N ALA A 106 2.58 -2.76 -25.84
CA ALA A 106 3.19 -1.46 -26.12
C ALA A 106 3.85 -0.80 -24.90
N HIS A 107 3.36 -1.11 -23.70
CA HIS A 107 3.78 -0.55 -22.41
C HIS A 107 4.28 -1.64 -21.47
N ALA A 108 4.94 -2.67 -22.02
CA ALA A 108 5.75 -3.58 -21.22
C ALA A 108 6.61 -2.75 -20.26
N PRO A 109 6.70 -3.10 -18.96
CA PRO A 109 7.27 -2.25 -17.93
C PRO A 109 8.61 -1.65 -18.36
N LYS A 110 8.56 -0.36 -18.76
CA LYS A 110 9.74 0.44 -19.04
C LYS A 110 10.12 1.09 -17.73
N ASN A 111 11.34 0.83 -17.27
CA ASN A 111 12.01 1.55 -16.18
C ASN A 111 11.47 1.33 -14.76
N THR A 112 11.18 0.09 -14.34
CA THR A 112 10.77 -0.17 -12.94
C THR A 112 11.91 -0.26 -11.93
N VAL A 113 13.16 0.13 -12.27
CA VAL A 113 14.21 0.42 -11.27
C VAL A 113 15.24 1.48 -11.72
N SER A 114 15.39 1.79 -13.02
CA SER A 114 16.78 2.01 -13.50
C SER A 114 17.24 0.72 -14.13
N THR A 115 17.32 -0.27 -13.25
CA THR A 115 18.22 -1.40 -13.25
C THR A 115 17.46 -2.74 -13.23
N ILE A 116 17.08 -3.31 -14.38
CA ILE A 116 17.57 -4.69 -14.60
C ILE A 116 19.09 -4.63 -14.94
N LEU A 117 19.57 -3.40 -15.21
CA LEU A 117 20.65 -2.90 -16.08
C LEU A 117 21.97 -3.65 -16.20
N ASP A 118 22.33 -4.64 -15.38
CA ASP A 118 23.59 -5.39 -15.58
C ASP A 118 23.47 -6.91 -15.43
N LEU A 119 22.26 -7.46 -15.26
CA LEU A 119 22.05 -8.88 -14.88
C LEU A 119 22.39 -9.93 -15.96
N LYS A 120 23.07 -9.59 -17.06
CA LYS A 120 23.79 -10.58 -17.89
C LYS A 120 25.23 -10.23 -18.27
N GLY A 121 25.84 -9.22 -17.64
CA GLY A 121 27.29 -9.11 -17.52
C GLY A 121 27.95 -7.87 -18.13
N ARG A 122 28.75 -7.19 -17.32
CA ARG A 122 30.20 -6.97 -17.50
C ARG A 122 30.74 -6.35 -16.21
N GLY A 123 31.98 -6.70 -15.89
CA GLY A 123 32.69 -6.20 -14.72
C GLY A 123 33.21 -4.78 -14.91
N ALA A 124 33.85 -4.32 -13.83
CA ALA A 124 34.60 -3.09 -13.66
C ALA A 124 33.77 -1.80 -13.48
N TYR A 125 33.83 -1.31 -12.24
CA TYR A 125 33.81 0.10 -11.89
C TYR A 125 34.60 0.94 -12.90
N GLU A 126 33.97 1.95 -13.50
CA GLU A 126 34.62 3.23 -13.82
C GLU A 126 33.60 4.37 -13.68
N GLY A 127 34.03 5.44 -13.01
CA GLY A 127 33.21 6.62 -12.73
C GLY A 127 32.93 7.44 -13.98
N GLY A 128 31.69 7.91 -14.10
CA GLY A 128 31.23 8.74 -15.21
C GLY A 128 30.35 9.89 -14.73
N ASN A 129 30.92 11.09 -14.75
CA ASN A 129 30.31 12.40 -14.55
C ASN A 129 29.03 12.56 -15.41
N TYR A 130 27.88 12.89 -14.81
CA TYR A 130 26.73 13.41 -15.54
C TYR A 130 26.38 14.82 -15.05
N ASN A 131 26.68 15.80 -15.90
CA ASN A 131 26.33 17.19 -15.73
C ASN A 131 25.26 17.56 -16.79
N ARG A 132 24.08 17.93 -16.28
CA ARG A 132 23.05 18.90 -16.74
C ARG A 132 22.61 18.99 -18.21
N GLY A 133 21.28 19.01 -18.37
CA GLY A 133 20.61 19.72 -19.47
C GLY A 133 19.09 19.52 -19.48
N GLY A 134 18.36 20.25 -18.64
CA GLY A 134 16.88 20.26 -18.66
C GLY A 134 16.32 21.20 -17.61
N ASN A 135 15.87 22.39 -18.02
CA ASN A 135 15.21 23.37 -17.16
C ASN A 135 13.86 22.82 -16.70
N PHE A 136 13.79 22.38 -15.44
CA PHE A 136 12.56 22.24 -14.67
C PHE A 136 12.82 22.90 -13.33
N GLU A 137 11.96 23.85 -12.96
CA GLU A 137 12.08 24.63 -11.73
C GLU A 137 12.16 23.69 -10.53
N ARG A 138 13.27 23.78 -9.79
CA ARG A 138 13.51 23.03 -8.57
C ARG A 138 12.50 23.46 -7.51
N PHE A 139 11.82 22.49 -6.90
CA PHE A 139 11.19 22.65 -5.59
C PHE A 139 12.26 23.09 -4.59
N GLY A 140 12.26 24.37 -4.23
CA GLY A 140 13.19 24.93 -3.25
C GLY A 140 12.77 24.58 -1.83
N GLU A 141 13.69 23.99 -1.06
CA GLU A 141 13.61 23.76 0.39
C GLU A 141 13.72 25.05 1.23
N SER A 142 13.55 26.24 0.65
CA SER A 142 13.66 27.50 1.37
C SER A 142 12.29 28.15 1.56
N ASP A 143 11.57 27.75 2.60
CA ASP A 143 10.59 28.60 3.32
C ASP A 143 10.13 27.99 4.66
N LEU A 144 11.03 27.29 5.36
CA LEU A 144 10.79 26.77 6.72
C LEU A 144 10.95 27.82 7.84
N GLN A 145 10.86 29.11 7.51
CA GLN A 145 10.94 30.22 8.48
C GLN A 145 9.85 31.27 8.29
N SER A 146 8.58 30.88 8.27
CA SER A 146 7.50 31.83 8.56
C SER A 146 7.31 31.92 10.09
N ARG A 147 7.74 33.05 10.68
CA ARG A 147 7.57 33.37 12.10
C ARG A 147 6.07 33.46 12.49
N PRO A 148 5.69 33.15 13.74
CA PRO A 148 4.30 33.15 14.20
C PRO A 148 3.77 34.56 14.55
N SER A 149 3.93 35.56 13.68
CA SER A 149 3.51 36.95 13.97
C SER A 149 2.51 37.59 13.00
N ASP A 150 2.12 36.94 11.90
CA ASP A 150 1.29 37.59 10.87
C ASP A 150 -0.22 37.26 10.96
N LEU A 151 -0.71 36.92 12.15
CA LEU A 151 -2.14 36.67 12.41
C LEU A 151 -2.91 37.90 12.91
N GLN A 152 -2.35 39.10 12.76
CA GLN A 152 -3.14 40.33 12.87
C GLN A 152 -4.02 40.48 11.62
N SER A 153 -5.32 40.19 11.80
CA SER A 153 -6.45 40.62 10.97
C SER A 153 -6.15 40.81 9.49
N ARG A 154 -6.46 39.80 8.66
CA ARG A 154 -6.48 39.97 7.20
C ARG A 154 -7.34 41.21 6.85
N PRO A 155 -6.86 42.07 5.95
CA PRO A 155 -7.60 43.27 5.57
C PRO A 155 -8.96 42.82 5.03
N ASN A 156 -10.05 43.29 5.67
CA ASN A 156 -11.48 43.00 5.40
C ASN A 156 -12.20 41.92 6.23
N GLY A 157 -11.58 41.30 7.25
CA GLY A 157 -12.32 40.38 8.14
C GLY A 157 -12.72 39.05 7.50
N GLU A 158 -12.12 38.67 6.38
CA GLU A 158 -12.31 37.38 5.74
C GLU A 158 -11.58 36.26 6.51
N LEU A 159 -12.35 35.26 6.95
CA LEU A 159 -11.84 34.08 7.67
C LEU A 159 -10.92 33.19 6.81
N LEU A 160 -11.07 33.22 5.49
CA LEU A 160 -10.36 32.33 4.56
C LEU A 160 -9.93 33.06 3.29
N LYS A 161 -8.72 32.71 2.82
CA LYS A 161 -8.26 33.02 1.47
C LYS A 161 -9.02 32.14 0.47
N SER A 162 -9.53 32.72 -0.62
CA SER A 162 -10.29 31.96 -1.61
C SER A 162 -9.46 30.85 -2.25
N ALA A 163 -10.12 29.74 -2.60
CA ALA A 163 -9.53 28.53 -3.17
C ALA A 163 -8.78 28.85 -4.46
N LYS A 164 -9.30 29.79 -5.24
CA LYS A 164 -8.71 30.24 -6.52
C LYS A 164 -7.36 30.93 -6.34
N ASP A 165 -7.15 31.55 -5.19
CA ASP A 165 -5.93 32.29 -4.88
C ASP A 165 -4.92 31.44 -4.08
N CYS A 166 -5.35 30.26 -3.62
CA CYS A 166 -4.50 29.36 -2.83
C CYS A 166 -3.48 28.63 -3.71
N THR A 167 -2.24 28.61 -3.23
CA THR A 167 -1.21 27.69 -3.72
C THR A 167 -1.58 26.24 -3.35
N ILE A 168 -0.98 25.26 -4.04
CA ILE A 168 -1.16 23.84 -3.70
C ILE A 168 -0.79 23.58 -2.23
N ASN A 169 0.33 24.14 -1.76
CA ASN A 169 0.78 24.00 -0.37
C ASN A 169 -0.27 24.50 0.62
N GLU A 170 -0.93 25.63 0.36
CA GLU A 170 -2.02 26.14 1.20
C GLU A 170 -3.28 25.27 1.16
N LEU A 171 -3.56 24.59 0.05
CA LEU A 171 -4.71 23.70 -0.10
C LEU A 171 -4.51 22.37 0.63
N VAL A 172 -3.31 21.79 0.52
CA VAL A 172 -3.00 20.48 1.12
C VAL A 172 -2.65 20.58 2.60
N LYS A 173 -2.15 21.74 3.07
CA LYS A 173 -1.85 21.98 4.48
C LYS A 173 -3.11 21.76 5.33
N ASN A 174 -2.96 20.97 6.40
CA ASN A 174 -4.01 20.54 7.34
C ASN A 174 -5.11 19.61 6.76
N ASN A 175 -5.27 19.54 5.44
CA ASN A 175 -6.23 18.64 4.79
C ASN A 175 -5.60 17.28 4.45
N VAL A 176 -4.31 17.22 4.14
CA VAL A 176 -3.59 15.95 3.98
C VAL A 176 -2.96 15.57 5.32
N VAL A 177 -3.40 14.44 5.89
CA VAL A 177 -2.91 13.94 7.19
C VAL A 177 -1.62 13.16 7.03
N SER A 178 -1.56 12.26 6.04
CA SER A 178 -0.37 11.46 5.76
C SER A 178 -0.33 11.00 4.31
N SER A 179 0.88 10.70 3.86
CA SER A 179 1.20 10.09 2.58
C SER A 179 1.80 8.72 2.81
N ARG A 180 1.40 7.72 2.03
CA ARG A 180 1.88 6.35 2.17
C ARG A 180 2.13 5.73 0.81
N VAL A 181 3.32 5.18 0.66
CA VAL A 181 3.72 4.37 -0.49
C VAL A 181 3.92 2.94 -0.02
N ARG A 182 3.41 1.97 -0.80
CA ARG A 182 3.61 0.53 -0.56
C ARG A 182 4.12 -0.13 -1.83
N LEU A 183 4.99 -1.13 -1.68
CA LEU A 183 5.47 -1.98 -2.77
C LEU A 183 5.23 -3.45 -2.41
N ALA A 184 4.78 -4.24 -3.37
CA ALA A 184 4.59 -5.68 -3.21
C ALA A 184 5.65 -6.45 -4.01
N ARG A 185 6.32 -7.39 -3.34
CA ARG A 185 7.37 -8.24 -3.93
C ARG A 185 7.18 -9.69 -3.50
N ASN A 186 7.43 -10.62 -4.42
CA ASN A 186 7.52 -12.05 -4.13
C ASN A 186 8.85 -12.61 -4.59
N VAL A 187 9.21 -13.76 -4.04
CA VAL A 187 10.49 -14.44 -4.28
C VAL A 187 10.22 -15.64 -5.16
N THR A 188 11.05 -15.80 -6.19
CA THR A 188 10.98 -16.92 -7.14
C THR A 188 11.24 -18.25 -6.41
N GLY A 189 10.49 -19.29 -6.78
CA GLY A 189 10.67 -20.63 -6.21
C GLY A 189 9.98 -20.86 -4.86
N LEU A 190 9.28 -19.86 -4.33
CA LEU A 190 8.37 -19.98 -3.20
C LEU A 190 6.91 -19.89 -3.64
N GLU A 191 6.04 -20.64 -2.99
CA GLU A 191 4.60 -20.46 -3.09
C GLU A 191 4.20 -19.19 -2.35
N PHE A 192 3.25 -18.42 -2.86
CA PHE A 192 2.80 -17.20 -2.19
C PHE A 192 2.23 -17.51 -0.81
N PRO A 193 2.28 -16.56 0.16
CA PRO A 193 2.07 -16.85 1.59
C PRO A 193 0.82 -17.66 1.91
N ARG A 194 -0.31 -17.36 1.27
CA ARG A 194 -1.59 -18.06 1.50
C ARG A 194 -1.54 -19.54 1.12
N ASN A 195 -0.64 -19.92 0.20
CA ASN A 195 -0.49 -21.29 -0.28
C ASN A 195 0.67 -22.03 0.41
N ILE A 196 1.54 -21.33 1.17
CA ILE A 196 2.64 -21.96 1.90
C ILE A 196 2.08 -22.94 2.94
N LYS A 197 2.35 -24.24 2.73
CA LYS A 197 1.92 -25.32 3.63
C LYS A 197 2.95 -25.63 4.73
N THR A 198 4.22 -25.36 4.44
CA THR A 198 5.34 -25.72 5.31
C THR A 198 6.36 -24.59 5.36
N THR A 199 6.84 -24.28 6.57
CA THR A 199 7.97 -23.36 6.77
C THR A 199 9.26 -24.15 6.63
N ASP A 200 10.01 -23.91 5.55
CA ASP A 200 11.32 -24.51 5.32
C ASP A 200 12.43 -23.44 5.30
N GLN A 201 13.66 -23.86 4.97
CA GLN A 201 14.83 -22.98 4.94
C GLN A 201 14.64 -21.77 4.01
N ARG A 202 13.89 -21.90 2.91
CA ARG A 202 13.66 -20.79 1.97
C ARG A 202 12.85 -19.66 2.59
N VAL A 203 11.93 -19.98 3.49
CA VAL A 203 11.14 -18.99 4.25
C VAL A 203 12.02 -18.25 5.28
N VAL A 204 13.00 -18.97 5.86
CA VAL A 204 14.01 -18.37 6.74
C VAL A 204 14.94 -17.45 5.94
N ASP A 205 15.38 -17.89 4.77
CA ASP A 205 16.25 -17.11 3.88
C ASP A 205 15.55 -15.83 3.37
N LEU A 206 14.25 -15.92 3.07
CA LEU A 206 13.39 -14.76 2.79
C LEU A 206 13.46 -13.72 3.92
N MET A 207 13.27 -14.13 5.18
CA MET A 207 13.32 -13.22 6.33
C MET A 207 14.71 -12.62 6.51
N ASN A 208 15.76 -13.44 6.39
CA ASN A 208 17.14 -13.00 6.54
C ASN A 208 17.53 -12.00 5.44
N GLY A 209 17.16 -12.26 4.18
CA GLY A 209 17.42 -11.37 3.06
C GLY A 209 16.69 -10.04 3.22
N ALA A 210 15.41 -10.07 3.60
CA ALA A 210 14.63 -8.86 3.86
C ALA A 210 15.21 -8.02 5.02
N TYR A 211 15.69 -8.67 6.08
CA TYR A 211 16.34 -7.98 7.20
C TYR A 211 17.71 -7.42 6.83
N ALA A 212 18.52 -8.17 6.08
CA ALA A 212 19.83 -7.72 5.59
C ALA A 212 19.70 -6.47 4.71
N ALA A 213 18.68 -6.40 3.85
CA ALA A 213 18.41 -5.23 3.02
C ALA A 213 18.15 -3.95 3.86
N ALA A 214 17.57 -4.09 5.05
CA ALA A 214 17.25 -2.98 5.95
C ALA A 214 18.47 -2.44 6.70
N GLN A 215 19.50 -3.27 6.91
CA GLN A 215 20.65 -2.90 7.74
C GLN A 215 21.41 -1.71 7.16
N GLY A 216 21.50 -0.61 7.91
CA GLY A 216 22.17 0.61 7.47
C GLY A 216 21.31 1.52 6.58
N VAL A 217 20.08 1.11 6.22
CA VAL A 217 19.08 2.00 5.58
C VAL A 217 18.28 2.74 6.64
N PHE A 218 17.88 2.04 7.71
CA PHE A 218 17.17 2.61 8.86
C PHE A 218 17.42 1.78 10.13
N GLU A 219 16.98 2.27 11.29
CA GLU A 219 17.06 1.55 12.57
C GLU A 219 16.09 0.34 12.56
N ALA A 220 16.52 -0.77 11.97
CA ALA A 220 15.67 -1.92 11.68
C ALA A 220 15.47 -2.83 12.90
N ARG A 221 14.20 -2.99 13.32
CA ARG A 221 13.80 -3.95 14.36
C ARG A 221 12.94 -5.06 13.77
N LEU A 222 13.42 -6.32 13.86
CA LEU A 222 12.69 -7.49 13.41
C LEU A 222 11.72 -7.97 14.50
N LEU A 223 10.45 -8.10 14.14
CA LEU A 223 9.34 -8.49 15.00
C LEU A 223 8.63 -9.73 14.44
N PRO A 224 9.03 -10.95 14.86
CA PRO A 224 8.31 -12.17 14.49
C PRO A 224 6.92 -12.21 15.13
N MET A 225 5.88 -12.55 14.36
CA MET A 225 4.49 -12.50 14.83
C MET A 225 4.18 -13.50 15.94
N ASN A 226 4.96 -14.59 16.07
CA ASN A 226 4.85 -15.54 17.18
C ASN A 226 5.49 -15.07 18.49
N LYS A 227 6.30 -14.00 18.47
CA LYS A 227 6.93 -13.41 19.66
C LYS A 227 6.17 -12.20 20.21
N LEU A 228 5.22 -11.67 19.45
CA LEU A 228 4.41 -10.52 19.87
C LEU A 228 3.14 -10.95 20.62
N LYS A 229 2.87 -10.28 21.74
CA LYS A 229 1.59 -10.37 22.45
C LYS A 229 0.45 -9.73 21.63
N LYS A 230 -0.79 -10.08 21.95
CA LYS A 230 -1.99 -9.56 21.26
C LYS A 230 -2.07 -8.04 21.31
N GLU A 231 -1.73 -7.45 22.45
CA GLU A 231 -1.76 -6.01 22.70
C GLU A 231 -0.71 -5.29 21.85
N GLN A 232 0.49 -5.86 21.73
CA GLN A 232 1.57 -5.33 20.89
C GLN A 232 1.18 -5.35 19.41
N LYS A 233 0.58 -6.45 18.93
CA LYS A 233 0.05 -6.54 17.56
C LYS A 233 -1.02 -5.48 17.31
N LYS A 234 -1.96 -5.33 18.24
CA LYS A 234 -3.02 -4.31 18.15
C LYS A 234 -2.45 -2.90 18.07
N ALA A 235 -1.47 -2.57 18.92
CA ALA A 235 -0.80 -1.27 18.89
C ALA A 235 -0.11 -1.00 17.54
N LEU A 236 0.54 -2.01 16.96
CA LEU A 236 1.20 -1.88 15.66
C LEU A 236 0.20 -1.76 14.49
N ILE A 237 -0.95 -2.42 14.57
CA ILE A 237 -2.06 -2.26 13.59
C ILE A 237 -2.64 -0.84 13.68
N GLU A 238 -2.89 -0.33 14.89
CA GLU A 238 -3.42 1.03 15.12
C GLU A 238 -2.43 2.11 14.64
N ARG A 239 -1.12 1.82 14.66
CA ARG A 239 -0.05 2.65 14.07
C ARG A 239 0.09 2.47 12.56
N HIS A 240 -0.76 1.66 11.93
CA HIS A 240 -0.67 1.27 10.52
C HIS A 240 0.66 0.61 10.12
N LEU A 241 1.45 0.08 11.06
CA LEU A 241 2.72 -0.60 10.79
C LEU A 241 2.53 -2.08 10.40
N LEU A 242 1.41 -2.69 10.80
CA LEU A 242 1.01 -4.06 10.45
C LEU A 242 -0.39 -4.08 9.85
N SER A 243 -0.66 -5.08 9.00
CA SER A 243 -2.03 -5.46 8.65
C SER A 243 -2.59 -6.48 9.65
N LEU A 244 -3.93 -6.55 9.73
CA LEU A 244 -4.60 -7.59 10.51
C LEU A 244 -4.27 -9.00 9.99
N ALA A 245 -4.13 -9.16 8.67
CA ALA A 245 -3.77 -10.43 8.05
C ALA A 245 -2.40 -10.90 8.53
N LEU A 246 -1.39 -10.03 8.51
CA LEU A 246 -0.05 -10.37 9.02
C LEU A 246 -0.07 -10.69 10.51
N ALA A 247 -0.77 -9.89 11.33
CA ALA A 247 -0.85 -10.12 12.77
C ALA A 247 -1.39 -11.52 13.13
N ASN A 248 -2.25 -12.07 12.27
CA ASN A 248 -2.83 -13.40 12.40
C ASN A 248 -1.93 -14.50 11.84
N ASN A 249 -0.94 -14.20 10.99
CA ASN A 249 0.04 -15.17 10.51
C ASN A 249 1.15 -15.42 11.57
N THR A 250 0.85 -16.26 12.56
CA THR A 250 1.81 -16.62 13.61
C THR A 250 2.82 -17.70 13.20
N GLN A 251 2.60 -18.40 12.09
CA GLN A 251 3.48 -19.50 11.69
C GLN A 251 4.79 -19.00 11.08
N ASN A 252 4.70 -18.02 10.18
CA ASN A 252 5.85 -17.48 9.46
C ASN A 252 5.70 -15.99 9.13
N GLY A 253 4.76 -15.27 9.75
CA GLY A 253 4.66 -13.83 9.62
C GLY A 253 5.72 -13.09 10.44
N ALA A 254 6.30 -12.03 9.88
CA ALA A 254 7.18 -11.11 10.59
C ALA A 254 7.02 -9.69 10.07
N ALA A 255 7.53 -8.71 10.82
CA ALA A 255 7.67 -7.34 10.32
C ALA A 255 9.04 -6.77 10.68
N ILE A 256 9.56 -5.90 9.83
CA ILE A 256 10.75 -5.09 10.10
C ILE A 256 10.27 -3.65 10.20
N VAL A 257 10.45 -3.01 11.35
CA VAL A 257 9.98 -1.63 11.58
C VAL A 257 11.15 -0.69 11.86
N GLU A 258 10.98 0.56 11.46
CA GLU A 258 11.93 1.63 11.74
C GLU A 258 11.77 2.20 13.15
N GLY A 259 12.62 1.74 14.07
CA GLY A 259 12.71 2.24 15.44
C GLY A 259 11.34 2.34 16.14
N ASP A 260 11.15 3.40 16.92
CA ASP A 260 9.88 3.74 17.59
C ASP A 260 9.16 4.92 16.93
N LYS A 261 9.34 5.15 15.63
CA LYS A 261 8.74 6.31 14.95
C LYS A 261 7.23 6.17 14.76
N LYS A 262 6.49 7.29 14.83
CA LYS A 262 5.05 7.36 14.49
C LYS A 262 4.83 7.11 12.99
N PHE A 263 5.64 7.77 12.17
CA PHE A 263 5.69 7.62 10.72
C PHE A 263 7.08 7.12 10.31
N GLY A 264 7.14 6.18 9.36
CA GLY A 264 8.40 5.57 8.97
C GLY A 264 8.21 4.36 8.07
N ILE A 265 9.30 3.61 7.91
CA ILE A 265 9.32 2.38 7.12
C ILE A 265 8.82 1.20 7.96
N SER A 266 7.97 0.37 7.35
CA SER A 266 7.64 -0.97 7.83
C SER A 266 7.66 -1.95 6.66
N VAL A 267 8.23 -3.12 6.86
CA VAL A 267 8.27 -4.19 5.87
C VAL A 267 7.58 -5.40 6.46
N MET A 268 6.44 -5.76 5.88
CA MET A 268 5.62 -6.90 6.27
C MET A 268 6.07 -8.14 5.49
N ILE A 269 6.37 -9.22 6.20
CA ILE A 269 6.88 -10.47 5.62
C ILE A 269 5.83 -11.57 5.78
N ASN A 270 5.53 -12.27 4.69
CA ASN A 270 4.49 -13.30 4.59
C ASN A 270 3.09 -12.78 4.96
N GLU A 271 2.66 -11.71 4.30
CA GLU A 271 1.30 -11.20 4.39
C GLU A 271 0.44 -11.81 3.27
N GLU A 272 -0.06 -11.01 2.32
CA GLU A 272 -0.64 -11.49 1.06
C GLU A 272 0.45 -11.85 0.04
N ASP A 273 1.52 -11.06 0.02
CA ASP A 273 2.76 -11.27 -0.72
C ASP A 273 3.91 -11.56 0.27
N HIS A 274 5.00 -12.19 -0.20
CA HIS A 274 6.14 -12.49 0.67
C HIS A 274 6.69 -11.24 1.35
N ILE A 275 6.76 -10.12 0.63
CA ILE A 275 7.26 -8.85 1.13
C ILE A 275 6.29 -7.75 0.70
N ARG A 276 5.76 -7.02 1.69
CA ARG A 276 5.04 -5.76 1.49
C ARG A 276 5.74 -4.65 2.23
N GLU A 277 6.43 -3.85 1.45
CA GLU A 277 7.16 -2.69 1.92
C GLU A 277 6.19 -1.52 2.05
N GLN A 278 6.39 -0.68 3.04
CA GLN A 278 5.66 0.57 3.14
C GLN A 278 6.49 1.66 3.80
N CYS A 279 6.30 2.89 3.36
CA CYS A 279 6.73 4.09 4.05
C CYS A 279 5.53 5.01 4.26
N VAL A 280 5.35 5.49 5.48
CA VAL A 280 4.38 6.52 5.80
C VAL A 280 5.13 7.80 6.15
N GLU A 281 4.67 8.91 5.59
CA GLU A 281 5.16 10.27 5.85
C GLU A 281 3.99 11.15 6.30
N GLU A 282 4.29 12.13 7.15
CA GLU A 282 3.31 13.13 7.56
C GLU A 282 2.96 14.07 6.40
N GLY A 283 1.70 14.49 6.30
CA GLY A 283 1.27 15.46 5.30
C GLY A 283 1.36 14.96 3.86
N PHE A 284 1.61 15.89 2.93
CA PHE A 284 1.59 15.66 1.49
C PHE A 284 3.01 15.44 0.93
N ASN A 285 3.55 14.24 1.14
CA ASN A 285 4.96 13.90 0.94
C ASN A 285 5.13 12.51 0.29
N LEU A 286 4.37 12.19 -0.75
CA LEU A 286 4.45 10.89 -1.44
C LEU A 286 5.83 10.64 -2.05
N LYS A 287 6.42 11.65 -2.69
CA LYS A 287 7.75 11.56 -3.27
C LYS A 287 8.81 11.17 -2.23
N ARG A 288 8.82 11.83 -1.07
CA ARG A 288 9.73 11.50 0.04
C ARG A 288 9.50 10.07 0.54
N ALA A 289 8.24 9.67 0.71
CA ALA A 289 7.90 8.31 1.13
C ALA A 289 8.45 7.26 0.14
N TYR A 290 8.34 7.53 -1.17
CA TYR A 290 8.87 6.65 -2.20
C TYR A 290 10.41 6.63 -2.21
N GLU A 291 11.07 7.79 -2.18
CA GLU A 291 12.54 7.89 -2.20
C GLU A 291 13.17 7.10 -1.05
N ARG A 292 12.59 7.19 0.16
CA ARG A 292 13.04 6.41 1.32
C ARG A 292 12.84 4.92 1.13
N LEU A 293 11.69 4.50 0.58
CA LEU A 293 11.39 3.09 0.35
C LEU A 293 12.22 2.49 -0.78
N ARG A 294 12.49 3.27 -1.83
CA ARG A 294 13.27 2.87 -3.00
C ARG A 294 14.67 2.43 -2.63
N VAL A 295 15.33 3.10 -1.69
CA VAL A 295 16.66 2.69 -1.21
C VAL A 295 16.61 1.28 -0.57
N TYR A 296 15.53 0.95 0.14
CA TYR A 296 15.33 -0.38 0.68
C TYR A 296 15.00 -1.40 -0.41
N ASP A 297 14.06 -1.09 -1.32
CA ASP A 297 13.65 -1.95 -2.44
C ASP A 297 14.83 -2.32 -3.34
N GLU A 298 15.68 -1.35 -3.69
CA GLU A 298 16.90 -1.62 -4.50
C GLU A 298 17.82 -2.64 -3.82
N ARG A 299 18.03 -2.54 -2.51
CA ARG A 299 18.84 -3.51 -1.75
C ARG A 299 18.16 -4.86 -1.61
N LEU A 300 16.83 -4.86 -1.49
CA LEU A 300 16.02 -6.07 -1.45
C LEU A 300 16.12 -6.86 -2.76
N LEU A 301 16.04 -6.16 -3.90
CA LEU A 301 16.18 -6.73 -5.24
C LEU A 301 17.57 -7.35 -5.47
N HIS A 302 18.61 -6.82 -4.82
CA HIS A 302 19.95 -7.43 -4.82
C HIS A 302 20.07 -8.63 -3.87
N ALA A 303 19.36 -8.62 -2.75
CA ALA A 303 19.46 -9.64 -1.72
C ALA A 303 18.62 -10.91 -2.02
N LEU A 304 17.52 -10.77 -2.77
CA LEU A 304 16.56 -11.85 -3.00
C LEU A 304 16.19 -11.99 -4.48
N PRO A 305 15.94 -13.22 -4.97
CA PRO A 305 15.53 -13.46 -6.34
C PRO A 305 14.05 -13.11 -6.53
N ILE A 306 13.75 -11.81 -6.66
CA ILE A 306 12.38 -11.32 -6.80
C ILE A 306 11.75 -11.79 -8.11
N ALA A 307 10.50 -12.24 -8.04
CA ALA A 307 9.73 -12.75 -9.16
C ALA A 307 9.27 -11.60 -10.09
N TYR A 308 9.75 -11.65 -11.34
CA TYR A 308 9.50 -10.62 -12.35
C TYR A 308 9.21 -11.24 -13.71
N ASP A 309 8.24 -10.68 -14.43
CA ASP A 309 7.88 -11.03 -15.80
C ASP A 309 8.06 -9.80 -16.72
N PRO A 310 8.67 -9.94 -17.91
CA PRO A 310 8.91 -8.81 -18.80
C PRO A 310 7.65 -8.06 -19.27
N GLN A 311 6.48 -8.70 -19.27
CA GLN A 311 5.22 -8.10 -19.69
C GLN A 311 4.33 -7.70 -18.49
N LEU A 312 4.40 -8.45 -17.40
CA LEU A 312 3.55 -8.27 -16.21
C LEU A 312 4.24 -7.57 -15.04
N GLY A 313 5.54 -7.30 -15.12
CA GLY A 313 6.33 -6.66 -14.07
C GLY A 313 6.55 -7.56 -12.85
N PHE A 314 6.55 -6.98 -11.66
CA PHE A 314 6.65 -7.74 -10.41
C PHE A 314 5.42 -8.63 -10.22
N LEU A 315 5.67 -9.92 -9.99
CA LEU A 315 4.61 -10.92 -9.85
C LEU A 315 4.09 -10.96 -8.42
N THR A 316 2.78 -10.75 -8.27
CA THR A 316 2.08 -10.67 -6.98
C THR A 316 1.04 -11.78 -6.82
N ALA A 317 0.55 -12.01 -5.61
CA ALA A 317 -0.57 -12.94 -5.42
C ALA A 317 -1.85 -12.43 -6.09
N CYS A 318 -2.14 -11.13 -5.93
CA CYS A 318 -3.31 -10.49 -6.54
C CYS A 318 -2.95 -9.81 -7.88
N PRO A 319 -3.71 -10.04 -8.97
CA PRO A 319 -3.51 -9.35 -10.25
C PRO A 319 -3.58 -7.81 -10.18
N THR A 320 -4.25 -7.26 -9.15
CA THR A 320 -4.37 -5.81 -8.93
C THR A 320 -3.06 -5.15 -8.47
N ASN A 321 -2.01 -5.91 -8.18
CA ASN A 321 -0.70 -5.39 -7.79
C ASN A 321 0.40 -5.75 -8.81
N LEU A 322 0.06 -6.26 -10.00
CA LEU A 322 1.03 -6.50 -11.07
C LEU A 322 1.66 -5.20 -11.58
N GLY A 323 2.82 -5.29 -12.24
CA GLY A 323 3.55 -4.14 -12.76
C GLY A 323 4.55 -3.62 -11.75
N THR A 324 4.36 -2.38 -11.29
CA THR A 324 5.23 -1.75 -10.27
C THR A 324 5.06 -2.37 -8.88
N GLY A 325 3.93 -3.02 -8.60
CA GLY A 325 3.55 -3.40 -7.24
C GLY A 325 3.23 -2.22 -6.33
N MET A 326 3.16 -0.99 -6.87
CA MET A 326 3.02 0.22 -6.09
C MET A 326 1.57 0.57 -5.73
N ARG A 327 1.33 0.85 -4.45
CA ARG A 327 0.16 1.60 -4.00
C ARG A 327 0.60 2.89 -3.32
N ALA A 328 0.46 4.01 -4.02
CA ALA A 328 0.59 5.35 -3.47
C ALA A 328 -0.76 5.84 -2.96
N SER A 329 -0.77 6.46 -1.79
CA SER A 329 -2.01 6.90 -1.15
C SER A 329 -1.83 8.09 -0.22
N CYS A 330 -2.82 8.98 -0.17
CA CYS A 330 -2.90 10.05 0.82
C CYS A 330 -4.16 9.88 1.68
N MET A 331 -4.02 10.11 2.98
CA MET A 331 -5.15 10.23 3.90
C MET A 331 -5.57 11.70 3.98
N LEU A 332 -6.82 11.97 3.62
CA LEU A 332 -7.38 13.32 3.55
C LEU A 332 -8.43 13.54 4.63
N PHE A 333 -8.51 14.75 5.16
CA PHE A 333 -9.57 15.25 6.03
C PHE A 333 -10.49 16.18 5.20
N LEU A 334 -11.73 15.74 4.96
CA LEU A 334 -12.68 16.37 4.03
C LEU A 334 -14.06 16.69 4.67
N PRO A 335 -14.10 17.41 5.80
CA PRO A 335 -15.35 17.64 6.52
C PRO A 335 -16.33 18.58 5.81
N ALA A 336 -15.86 19.57 5.06
CA ALA A 336 -16.73 20.55 4.42
C ALA A 336 -17.50 19.92 3.26
N LEU A 337 -16.86 19.09 2.45
CA LEU A 337 -17.53 18.30 1.41
C LEU A 337 -18.61 17.39 2.00
N LYS A 338 -18.34 16.75 3.15
CA LYS A 338 -19.32 15.93 3.84
C LYS A 338 -20.49 16.76 4.38
N ARG A 339 -20.22 17.88 5.05
CA ARG A 339 -21.27 18.80 5.56
C ARG A 339 -22.12 19.42 4.45
N ALA A 340 -21.53 19.61 3.27
CA ALA A 340 -22.24 20.06 2.09
C ALA A 340 -23.08 18.96 1.41
N GLY A 341 -23.00 17.70 1.86
CA GLY A 341 -23.66 16.55 1.23
C GLY A 341 -23.06 16.17 -0.13
N ALA A 342 -21.85 16.66 -0.45
CA ALA A 342 -21.23 16.53 -1.77
C ALA A 342 -20.11 15.46 -1.83
N ILE A 343 -19.80 14.82 -0.71
CA ILE A 343 -18.65 13.90 -0.62
C ILE A 343 -18.81 12.68 -1.52
N GLU A 344 -19.97 12.02 -1.54
CA GLU A 344 -20.17 10.81 -2.36
C GLU A 344 -20.04 11.09 -3.86
N ASP A 345 -20.60 12.21 -4.32
CA ASP A 345 -20.49 12.65 -5.71
C ASP A 345 -19.05 13.02 -6.08
N ALA A 346 -18.33 13.69 -5.17
CA ALA A 346 -16.91 13.98 -5.35
C ALA A 346 -16.08 12.70 -5.45
N LEU A 347 -16.26 11.75 -4.53
CA LEU A 347 -15.53 10.47 -4.55
C LEU A 347 -15.83 9.67 -5.81
N LYS A 348 -17.08 9.63 -6.27
CA LYS A 348 -17.49 8.95 -7.51
C LYS A 348 -16.85 9.58 -8.73
N THR A 349 -16.87 10.91 -8.83
CA THR A 349 -16.28 11.67 -9.94
C THR A 349 -14.78 11.41 -10.03
N PHE A 350 -14.07 11.48 -8.90
CA PHE A 350 -12.63 11.25 -8.87
C PHE A 350 -12.26 9.79 -9.16
N LYS A 351 -13.07 8.83 -8.72
CA LYS A 351 -12.89 7.42 -9.08
C LYS A 351 -12.96 7.23 -10.60
N SER A 352 -13.91 7.87 -11.29
CA SER A 352 -14.04 7.77 -12.74
C SER A 352 -12.97 8.55 -13.51
N GLU A 353 -12.64 9.77 -13.08
CA GLU A 353 -11.73 10.66 -13.81
C GLU A 353 -10.26 10.30 -13.63
N PHE A 354 -9.87 9.91 -12.41
CA PHE A 354 -8.47 9.66 -12.06
C PHE A 354 -8.17 8.17 -11.85
N GLY A 355 -9.15 7.28 -11.99
CA GLY A 355 -8.95 5.85 -11.75
C GLY A 355 -8.44 5.57 -10.35
N LEU A 356 -9.09 6.13 -9.33
CA LEU A 356 -8.65 6.04 -7.94
C LEU A 356 -9.51 5.07 -7.13
N THR A 357 -8.89 4.42 -6.15
CA THR A 357 -9.63 3.69 -5.10
C THR A 357 -9.76 4.56 -3.87
N VAL A 358 -11.00 4.72 -3.40
CA VAL A 358 -11.33 5.44 -2.17
C VAL A 358 -11.64 4.44 -1.08
N ARG A 359 -11.04 4.62 0.11
CA ARG A 359 -11.27 3.79 1.29
C ARG A 359 -11.49 4.66 2.53
N GLY A 360 -12.28 4.15 3.48
CA GLY A 360 -12.36 4.73 4.82
C GLY A 360 -11.08 4.45 5.62
N VAL A 361 -10.98 5.04 6.82
CA VAL A 361 -9.78 4.96 7.70
C VAL A 361 -9.35 3.52 8.00
N TYR A 362 -10.29 2.57 8.06
CA TYR A 362 -10.02 1.18 8.43
C TYR A 362 -9.97 0.20 7.23
N GLY A 363 -10.05 0.69 5.99
CA GLY A 363 -9.88 -0.14 4.77
C GLY A 363 -11.11 -0.23 3.87
N GLU A 364 -11.19 -1.33 3.11
CA GLU A 364 -12.29 -1.57 2.18
C GLU A 364 -13.60 -1.84 2.92
N GLY A 365 -14.66 -1.09 2.59
CA GLY A 365 -16.00 -1.29 3.16
C GLY A 365 -16.22 -0.72 4.58
N SER A 366 -15.24 -0.06 5.20
CA SER A 366 -15.46 0.63 6.48
C SER A 366 -16.14 1.99 6.26
N GLU A 367 -17.14 2.35 7.07
CA GLU A 367 -17.66 3.72 7.12
C GLU A 367 -16.50 4.72 7.26
N ALA A 368 -16.57 5.84 6.52
CA ALA A 368 -15.60 6.92 6.60
C ALA A 368 -15.68 7.61 7.97
N ALA A 369 -15.08 6.96 8.96
CA ALA A 369 -15.01 7.47 10.30
C ALA A 369 -14.26 8.82 10.26
N TYR A 370 -14.87 9.83 10.88
CA TYR A 370 -14.20 11.09 11.21
C TYR A 370 -13.82 11.97 10.02
N ASP A 371 -14.60 11.85 8.94
CA ASP A 371 -14.49 12.66 7.72
C ASP A 371 -13.11 12.51 7.05
N MET A 372 -12.48 11.36 7.30
CA MET A 372 -11.20 11.00 6.72
C MET A 372 -11.36 9.97 5.60
N TYR A 373 -10.67 10.23 4.50
CA TYR A 373 -10.78 9.46 3.26
C TYR A 373 -9.39 9.19 2.70
N GLN A 374 -9.12 7.93 2.36
CA GLN A 374 -7.90 7.55 1.69
C GLN A 374 -8.13 7.56 0.18
N ILE A 375 -7.30 8.31 -0.53
CA ILE A 375 -7.22 8.29 -2.00
C ILE A 375 -5.97 7.52 -2.41
N SER A 376 -6.09 6.62 -3.40
CA SER A 376 -4.98 5.83 -3.92
C SER A 376 -5.12 5.51 -5.40
N ASN A 377 -4.00 5.26 -6.09
CA ASN A 377 -4.02 4.78 -7.47
C ASN A 377 -4.76 3.44 -7.55
N SER A 378 -5.57 3.21 -8.59
CA SER A 378 -6.11 1.86 -8.89
C SER A 378 -5.15 1.03 -9.76
N ARG A 379 -4.39 1.71 -10.62
CA ARG A 379 -3.57 1.13 -11.65
C ARG A 379 -2.09 1.05 -11.27
N THR A 380 -1.47 -0.10 -11.56
CA THR A 380 -0.04 -0.37 -11.28
C THR A 380 0.72 -0.95 -12.48
N LEU A 381 0.00 -1.38 -13.51
CA LEU A 381 0.56 -2.07 -14.67
C LEU A 381 0.65 -1.17 -15.91
N GLY A 382 1.85 -1.15 -16.49
CA GLY A 382 2.21 -0.35 -17.67
C GLY A 382 2.20 1.16 -17.41
N VAL A 383 2.53 1.54 -16.18
CA VAL A 383 2.80 2.90 -15.70
C VAL A 383 4.04 2.81 -14.81
N SER A 384 4.81 3.88 -14.71
CA SER A 384 5.94 4.00 -13.78
C SER A 384 5.49 4.43 -12.38
N GLU A 385 6.34 4.18 -11.41
CA GLU A 385 6.18 4.64 -10.03
C GLU A 385 6.03 6.16 -9.92
N ASP A 386 6.83 6.92 -10.68
CA ASP A 386 6.76 8.39 -10.70
C ASP A 386 5.45 8.90 -11.31
N GLU A 387 4.95 8.26 -12.38
CA GLU A 387 3.64 8.59 -12.95
C GLU A 387 2.50 8.31 -11.98
N ILE A 388 2.57 7.18 -11.25
CA ILE A 388 1.60 6.84 -10.20
C ILE A 388 1.58 7.93 -9.12
N ILE A 389 2.75 8.33 -8.62
CA ILE A 389 2.87 9.36 -7.58
C ILE A 389 2.28 10.68 -8.09
N LEU A 390 2.69 11.12 -9.28
CA LEU A 390 2.20 12.35 -9.88
C LEU A 390 0.68 12.35 -10.04
N GLN A 391 0.10 11.26 -10.52
CA GLN A 391 -1.35 11.14 -10.70
C GLN A 391 -2.10 11.23 -9.37
N VAL A 392 -1.61 10.57 -8.32
CA VAL A 392 -2.22 10.63 -6.99
C VAL A 392 -2.08 12.03 -6.39
N GLU A 393 -0.91 12.66 -6.53
CA GLU A 393 -0.68 14.02 -6.04
C GLU A 393 -1.61 15.05 -6.70
N GLN A 394 -1.78 14.97 -8.03
CA GLN A 394 -2.72 15.84 -8.76
C GLN A 394 -4.17 15.66 -8.30
N ALA A 395 -4.60 14.42 -8.13
CA ALA A 395 -5.95 14.14 -7.64
C ALA A 395 -6.16 14.63 -6.21
N VAL A 396 -5.18 14.45 -5.33
CA VAL A 396 -5.24 14.93 -3.94
C VAL A 396 -5.33 16.45 -3.90
N ALA A 397 -4.47 17.16 -4.65
CA ALA A 397 -4.52 18.61 -4.73
C ALA A 397 -5.88 19.12 -5.23
N ARG A 398 -6.45 18.44 -6.23
CA ARG A 398 -7.79 18.77 -6.76
C ARG A 398 -8.90 18.49 -5.75
N MET A 399 -8.83 17.41 -4.98
CA MET A 399 -9.79 17.13 -3.90
C MET A 399 -9.70 18.18 -2.79
N CYS A 400 -8.49 18.57 -2.38
CA CYS A 400 -8.27 19.63 -1.40
C CYS A 400 -8.79 20.99 -1.88
N TYR A 401 -8.70 21.28 -3.18
CA TYR A 401 -9.35 22.45 -3.78
C TYR A 401 -10.87 22.41 -3.61
N CYS A 402 -11.51 21.27 -3.93
CA CYS A 402 -12.96 21.10 -3.75
C CYS A 402 -13.39 21.26 -2.28
N GLU A 403 -12.61 20.71 -1.34
CA GLU A 403 -12.81 20.88 0.09
C GLU A 403 -12.72 22.35 0.51
N ARG A 404 -11.73 23.09 0.01
CA ARG A 404 -11.61 24.52 0.29
C ARG A 404 -12.80 25.33 -0.22
N VAL A 405 -13.27 25.05 -1.43
CA VAL A 405 -14.48 25.68 -2.00
C VAL A 405 -15.72 25.37 -1.16
N ALA A 406 -15.88 24.12 -0.72
CA ALA A 406 -16.97 23.74 0.16
C ALA A 406 -16.90 24.49 1.50
N LEU A 407 -15.70 24.63 2.07
CA LEU A 407 -15.50 25.34 3.34
C LEU A 407 -15.80 26.84 3.21
N GLU A 408 -15.39 27.48 2.12
CA GLU A 408 -15.75 28.88 1.80
C GLU A 408 -17.26 29.08 1.76
N LYS A 409 -17.96 28.16 1.08
CA LYS A 409 -19.43 28.20 1.00
C LYS A 409 -20.06 28.06 2.39
N LEU A 410 -19.58 27.13 3.21
CA LEU A 410 -20.07 26.95 4.59
C LEU A 410 -19.84 28.20 5.44
N VAL A 411 -18.65 28.82 5.35
CA VAL A 411 -18.33 30.06 6.06
C VAL A 411 -19.25 31.20 5.61
N LYS A 412 -19.56 31.30 4.31
CA LYS A 412 -20.42 32.36 3.77
C LYS A 412 -21.90 32.17 4.12
N GLU A 413 -22.41 30.94 4.05
CA GLU A 413 -23.84 30.65 4.13
C GLU A 413 -24.29 30.25 5.54
N ARG A 414 -23.41 29.68 6.37
CA ARG A 414 -23.74 29.10 7.68
C ARG A 414 -22.72 29.47 8.76
N GLN A 415 -22.17 30.68 8.71
CA GLN A 415 -21.11 31.14 9.60
C GLN A 415 -21.44 30.92 11.08
N THR A 416 -22.62 31.37 11.53
CA THR A 416 -23.01 31.29 12.95
C THR A 416 -23.08 29.86 13.44
N GLU A 417 -23.70 28.96 12.67
CA GLU A 417 -23.81 27.53 13.00
C GLU A 417 -22.42 26.88 13.08
N LEU A 418 -21.55 27.21 12.12
CA LEU A 418 -20.18 26.70 12.08
C LEU A 418 -19.36 27.17 13.29
N LEU A 419 -19.36 28.48 13.58
CA LEU A 419 -18.58 29.05 14.68
C LEU A 419 -19.11 28.61 16.06
N ASP A 420 -20.43 28.50 16.25
CA ASP A 420 -21.04 27.97 17.49
C ASP A 420 -20.65 26.49 17.68
N GLY A 421 -20.77 25.67 16.63
CA GLY A 421 -20.36 24.27 16.67
C GLY A 421 -18.89 24.09 17.06
N ILE A 422 -17.98 24.86 16.44
CA ILE A 422 -16.56 24.84 16.77
C ILE A 422 -16.30 25.24 18.22
N SER A 423 -16.94 26.32 18.67
CA SER A 423 -16.77 26.83 20.03
C SER A 423 -17.26 25.84 21.09
N ARG A 424 -18.42 25.21 20.85
CA ARG A 424 -18.96 24.17 21.73
C ARG A 424 -18.06 22.95 21.78
N SER A 425 -17.62 22.47 20.63
CA SER A 425 -16.74 21.29 20.55
C SER A 425 -15.42 21.54 21.28
N TYR A 426 -14.83 22.73 21.10
CA TYR A 426 -13.63 23.13 21.83
C TYR A 426 -13.86 23.26 23.35
N ALA A 427 -14.98 23.84 23.78
CA ALA A 427 -15.33 23.97 25.19
C ALA A 427 -15.50 22.60 25.87
N VAL A 428 -16.15 21.65 25.18
CA VAL A 428 -16.29 20.28 25.67
C VAL A 428 -14.93 19.62 25.81
N LEU A 429 -14.04 19.67 24.80
CA LEU A 429 -12.72 19.04 24.90
C LEU A 429 -11.86 19.63 26.04
N LYS A 430 -12.02 20.92 26.34
CA LYS A 430 -11.32 21.56 27.47
C LYS A 430 -11.87 21.19 28.85
N GLY A 431 -13.16 20.83 28.95
CA GLY A 431 -13.85 20.70 30.23
C GLY A 431 -14.40 19.32 30.56
N ALA A 432 -14.51 18.42 29.57
CA ALA A 432 -15.12 17.11 29.76
C ALA A 432 -14.36 16.28 30.80
N TYR A 433 -15.08 15.61 31.71
CA TYR A 433 -14.49 14.71 32.70
C TYR A 433 -14.27 13.29 32.15
N ALA A 434 -15.15 12.85 31.26
CA ALA A 434 -15.04 11.60 30.50
C ALA A 434 -15.43 11.87 29.04
N LEU A 435 -14.75 11.21 28.10
CA LEU A 435 -15.03 11.31 26.67
C LEU A 435 -14.97 9.91 26.08
N THR A 436 -16.02 9.49 25.36
CA THR A 436 -15.92 8.27 24.55
C THR A 436 -15.04 8.49 23.33
N ALA A 437 -14.56 7.41 22.71
CA ALA A 437 -13.80 7.50 21.46
C ALA A 437 -14.64 8.14 20.33
N GLN A 438 -15.93 7.81 20.23
CA GLN A 438 -16.80 8.37 19.21
C GLN A 438 -17.04 9.88 19.40
N GLU A 439 -17.25 10.32 20.64
CA GLU A 439 -17.40 11.74 20.96
C GLU A 439 -16.12 12.51 20.69
N LEU A 440 -14.96 12.05 21.19
CA LEU A 440 -13.68 12.71 20.95
C LEU A 440 -13.51 13.00 19.46
N MET A 441 -13.70 11.98 18.62
CA MET A 441 -13.47 12.15 17.20
C MET A 441 -14.47 13.09 16.54
N LYS A 442 -15.75 13.05 16.93
CA LYS A 442 -16.76 14.02 16.42
C LYS A 442 -16.36 15.45 16.77
N LEU A 443 -15.92 15.69 18.00
CA LEU A 443 -15.51 17.01 18.49
C LEU A 443 -14.20 17.47 17.81
N LEU A 444 -13.27 16.55 17.55
CA LEU A 444 -12.01 16.86 16.86
C LEU A 444 -12.24 17.33 15.42
N VAL A 445 -13.27 16.86 14.73
CA VAL A 445 -13.62 17.38 13.39
C VAL A 445 -13.86 18.89 13.46
N ASP A 446 -14.72 19.34 14.37
CA ASP A 446 -15.00 20.76 14.57
C ASP A 446 -13.77 21.54 15.00
N VAL A 447 -13.02 21.02 15.98
CA VAL A 447 -11.80 21.68 16.47
C VAL A 447 -10.78 21.84 15.36
N LYS A 448 -10.55 20.80 14.55
CA LYS A 448 -9.61 20.85 13.42
C LYS A 448 -10.04 21.88 12.37
N ILE A 449 -11.33 22.01 12.06
CA ILE A 449 -11.85 23.10 11.22
C ILE A 449 -11.58 24.46 11.88
N GLY A 450 -11.81 24.59 13.18
CA GLY A 450 -11.52 25.80 13.94
C GLY A 450 -10.06 26.26 13.87
N VAL A 451 -9.12 25.30 13.92
CA VAL A 451 -7.69 25.58 13.70
C VAL A 451 -7.43 26.02 12.27
N ILE A 452 -8.02 25.35 11.27
CA ILE A 452 -7.88 25.71 9.85
C ILE A 452 -8.39 27.13 9.56
N LEU A 453 -9.49 27.54 10.19
CA LEU A 453 -10.07 28.89 10.10
C LEU A 453 -9.29 29.94 10.91
N GLY A 454 -8.33 29.54 11.75
CA GLY A 454 -7.57 30.44 12.61
C GLY A 454 -8.39 31.06 13.74
N ILE A 455 -9.52 30.46 14.12
CA ILE A 455 -10.42 30.99 15.17
C ILE A 455 -10.13 30.38 16.55
N LEU A 456 -9.48 29.22 16.60
CA LEU A 456 -9.08 28.58 17.85
C LEU A 456 -7.62 28.91 18.18
N PRO A 457 -7.27 29.08 19.46
CA PRO A 457 -5.91 29.37 19.90
C PRO A 457 -5.07 28.10 19.96
N ILE A 458 -4.95 27.40 18.82
CA ILE A 458 -4.16 26.17 18.65
C ILE A 458 -3.23 26.40 17.47
N LYS A 459 -1.94 26.10 17.61
CA LYS A 459 -0.92 26.46 16.62
C LYS A 459 -0.98 25.58 15.37
N SER A 460 -1.32 24.30 15.55
CA SER A 460 -1.27 23.31 14.49
C SER A 460 -2.38 22.27 14.63
N THR A 461 -2.87 21.75 13.50
CA THR A 461 -3.77 20.59 13.52
C THR A 461 -3.06 19.31 13.95
N ALA A 462 -1.73 19.27 13.96
CA ALA A 462 -0.95 18.11 14.39
C ALA A 462 -1.31 17.64 15.81
N ILE A 463 -1.66 18.57 16.72
CA ILE A 463 -2.11 18.22 18.07
C ILE A 463 -3.38 17.37 18.07
N THR A 464 -4.28 17.60 17.10
CA THR A 464 -5.49 16.78 16.96
C THR A 464 -5.14 15.36 16.53
N ASP A 465 -4.16 15.21 15.63
CA ASP A 465 -3.65 13.91 15.18
C ASP A 465 -2.82 13.21 16.27
N GLU A 466 -2.25 13.95 17.21
CA GLU A 466 -1.63 13.44 18.43
C GLU A 466 -2.67 12.97 19.45
N MET A 467 -3.75 13.72 19.67
CA MET A 467 -4.85 13.30 20.53
C MET A 467 -5.45 11.97 20.07
N ILE A 468 -5.68 11.80 18.76
CA ILE A 468 -6.17 10.54 18.17
C ILE A 468 -5.22 9.40 18.52
N TRP A 469 -3.91 9.63 18.40
CA TRP A 469 -2.89 8.63 18.67
C TRP A 469 -2.81 8.28 20.16
N ALA A 470 -2.70 9.27 21.03
CA ALA A 470 -2.57 9.09 22.49
C ALA A 470 -3.83 8.47 23.11
N CYS A 471 -5.00 8.71 22.50
CA CYS A 471 -6.28 8.18 22.94
C CYS A 471 -6.71 6.89 22.23
N SER A 472 -5.81 6.28 21.45
CA SER A 472 -6.04 4.97 20.83
C SER A 472 -6.30 3.89 21.88
N ALA A 473 -7.03 2.84 21.50
CA ALA A 473 -7.43 1.81 22.45
C ALA A 473 -6.22 1.08 23.04
N SER A 474 -5.17 0.83 22.24
CA SER A 474 -3.92 0.24 22.75
C SER A 474 -3.19 1.16 23.72
N SER A 475 -3.08 2.46 23.42
CA SER A 475 -2.43 3.43 24.29
C SER A 475 -3.15 3.56 25.63
N LEU A 476 -4.48 3.69 25.61
CA LEU A 476 -5.28 3.75 26.83
C LEU A 476 -5.21 2.46 27.64
N GLN A 477 -5.18 1.30 27.00
CA GLN A 477 -5.03 0.03 27.71
C GLN A 477 -3.69 -0.05 28.45
N ILE A 478 -2.60 0.46 27.87
CA ILE A 478 -1.29 0.53 28.50
C ILE A 478 -1.32 1.52 29.67
N LEU A 479 -1.82 2.74 29.44
CA LEU A 479 -1.84 3.80 30.44
C LEU A 479 -2.75 3.50 31.64
N THR A 480 -3.81 2.73 31.41
CA THR A 480 -4.76 2.36 32.46
C THR A 480 -4.51 0.97 33.05
N ASN A 481 -3.45 0.26 32.65
CA ASN A 481 -3.18 -1.12 33.08
C ASN A 481 -4.37 -2.09 32.86
N GLY A 482 -5.11 -1.91 31.77
CA GLY A 482 -6.26 -2.76 31.43
C GLY A 482 -7.53 -2.50 32.26
N SER A 483 -7.71 -1.27 32.74
CA SER A 483 -8.89 -0.86 33.53
C SER A 483 -10.21 -0.87 32.72
N SER A 484 -11.30 -0.48 33.35
CA SER A 484 -12.64 -0.47 32.74
C SER A 484 -12.76 0.50 31.55
N LYS A 485 -13.84 0.34 30.76
CA LYS A 485 -14.18 1.30 29.70
C LYS A 485 -14.37 2.72 30.25
N GLU A 486 -14.95 2.85 31.43
CA GLU A 486 -15.15 4.14 32.10
C GLU A 486 -13.81 4.81 32.42
N ASP A 487 -12.83 4.04 32.91
CA ASP A 487 -11.50 4.56 33.20
C ASP A 487 -10.77 4.99 31.92
N SER A 488 -10.96 4.25 30.83
CA SER A 488 -10.46 4.64 29.51
C SER A 488 -11.07 5.95 29.02
N ASP A 489 -12.37 6.17 29.27
CA ASP A 489 -13.07 7.40 28.87
C ASP A 489 -12.64 8.62 29.72
N LYS A 490 -12.40 8.42 31.03
CA LYS A 490 -11.81 9.43 31.92
C LYS A 490 -10.38 9.77 31.53
N MET A 491 -9.57 8.74 31.23
CA MET A 491 -8.18 8.92 30.83
C MET A 491 -8.07 9.64 29.49
N ARG A 492 -8.92 9.30 28.52
CA ARG A 492 -9.04 10.02 27.25
C ARG A 492 -9.31 11.51 27.46
N ALA A 493 -10.30 11.83 28.28
CA ALA A 493 -10.62 13.22 28.57
C ALA A 493 -9.46 13.95 29.25
N ARG A 494 -8.75 13.28 30.17
CA ARG A 494 -7.56 13.83 30.81
C ARG A 494 -6.45 14.17 29.81
N ILE A 495 -6.05 13.21 28.97
CA ILE A 495 -5.00 13.39 27.96
C ILE A 495 -5.33 14.58 27.04
N VAL A 496 -6.58 14.66 26.57
CA VAL A 496 -7.01 15.75 25.68
C VAL A 496 -6.90 17.11 26.36
N ARG A 497 -7.29 17.22 27.64
CA ARG A 497 -7.16 18.48 28.39
C ARG A 497 -5.70 18.88 28.61
N GLU A 498 -4.83 17.91 28.88
CA GLU A 498 -3.39 18.13 29.07
C GLU A 498 -2.75 18.64 27.76
N LEU A 499 -2.98 17.96 26.64
CA LEU A 499 -2.47 18.37 25.33
C LEU A 499 -2.98 19.77 24.90
N LEU A 500 -4.26 20.08 25.18
CA LEU A 500 -4.81 21.42 24.91
C LEU A 500 -4.24 22.52 25.82
N ALA A 501 -3.75 22.17 27.01
CA ALA A 501 -3.16 23.15 27.92
C ALA A 501 -1.74 23.54 27.51
N GLU A 502 -0.99 22.61 26.91
CA GLU A 502 0.40 22.80 26.44
C GLU A 502 0.51 23.69 25.19
N GLU A 503 -0.58 23.82 24.41
CA GLU A 503 -0.63 24.64 23.20
C GLU A 503 -0.74 26.16 23.46
N LYS A 504 -1.06 26.57 24.70
CA LYS A 504 -1.11 27.98 25.11
C LYS A 504 0.29 28.58 25.21
#